data_AF-A0A0Q5KTS2-F1
#
_entry.id   AF-A0A0Q5KTS2-F1
#
_cell.length_a   1.000
_cell.length_b   1.000
_cell.length_c   1.000
_cell.angle_alpha   90.00
_cell.angle_beta   90.00
_cell.angle_gamma   90.00
#
_symmetry.space_group_name_H-M   'P 1'
#
loop_
_entity.id
_entity.type
_entity.pdbx_description
1 polymer ?
#
loop_
_entity_poly.entity_id
_entity_poly.type
_entity_poly.pdbx_seq_one_letter_code
_entity_poly.pdbx_strand_id
1 'polypeptide(L)'
;MSNEPLSAAQAAALATQQQKAQQERNREAIAPALAHAYGEIRTAAGSESGLTAVDIVFRRFDLTPDQLLSVSRVLSGQGYRVQPHASAPEVFTVGWQQAAVMRGSLGVALLRE
;
A
#
# COMPACT_ATOMS: atom_id res chain seq x y z
N MET A 1 29.52 4.10 -41.52
CA MET A 1 28.87 3.70 -40.25
C MET A 1 27.92 4.83 -39.88
N SER A 2 26.67 4.72 -40.29
CA SER A 2 25.66 5.76 -40.06
C SER A 2 25.07 5.55 -38.66
N ASN A 3 25.41 6.45 -37.74
CA ASN A 3 24.87 6.48 -36.39
C ASN A 3 23.60 7.34 -36.42
N GLU A 4 22.51 6.82 -37.01
CA GLU A 4 21.23 7.52 -36.99
C GLU A 4 20.69 7.55 -35.55
N PRO A 5 20.37 8.74 -34.99
CA PRO A 5 19.77 8.82 -33.67
C PRO A 5 18.42 8.10 -33.70
N LEU A 6 18.17 7.25 -32.69
CA LEU A 6 16.86 6.64 -32.44
C LEU A 6 15.77 7.70 -32.62
N SER A 7 14.79 7.41 -33.49
CA SER A 7 13.68 8.33 -33.68
C SER A 7 12.96 8.53 -32.33
N ALA A 8 12.38 9.70 -32.10
CA ALA A 8 11.69 10.01 -30.84
C ALA A 8 10.64 8.93 -30.45
N ALA A 9 10.02 8.29 -31.45
CA ALA A 9 9.09 7.18 -31.26
C ALA A 9 9.76 5.89 -30.75
N GLN A 10 10.96 5.55 -31.24
CA GLN A 10 11.72 4.38 -30.77
C GLN A 10 12.28 4.60 -29.37
N ALA A 11 12.75 5.82 -29.07
CA ALA A 11 13.17 6.18 -27.72
C ALA A 11 12.00 6.11 -26.71
N ALA A 12 10.81 6.57 -27.09
CA ALA A 12 9.62 6.49 -26.25
C ALA A 12 9.14 5.04 -26.01
N ALA A 13 9.22 4.18 -27.04
CA ALA A 13 8.87 2.76 -26.92
C ALA A 13 9.83 2.02 -25.96
N LEU A 14 11.14 2.28 -26.08
CA LEU A 14 12.16 1.72 -25.18
C LEU A 14 11.98 2.23 -23.75
N ALA A 15 11.73 3.52 -23.56
CA ALA A 15 11.46 4.09 -22.24
C ALA A 15 10.21 3.46 -21.58
N THR A 16 9.13 3.26 -22.35
CA THR A 16 7.92 2.60 -21.88
C THR A 16 8.17 1.14 -21.50
N GLN A 17 8.97 0.42 -22.29
CA GLN A 17 9.33 -0.97 -22.00
C GLN A 17 10.20 -1.07 -20.74
N GLN A 18 11.18 -0.19 -20.57
CA GLN A 18 12.01 -0.11 -19.37
C GLN A 18 11.19 0.24 -18.12
N GLN A 19 10.24 1.17 -18.23
CA GLN A 19 9.32 1.51 -17.14
C GLN A 19 8.47 0.31 -16.71
N LYS A 20 7.90 -0.43 -17.67
CA LYS A 20 7.13 -1.65 -17.35
C LYS A 20 7.99 -2.71 -16.67
N ALA A 21 9.17 -2.99 -17.21
CA ALA A 21 10.09 -3.95 -16.60
C ALA A 21 10.56 -3.52 -15.20
N GLN A 22 10.70 -2.21 -14.97
CA GLN A 22 11.03 -1.68 -13.64
C GLN A 22 9.85 -1.82 -12.66
N GLN A 23 8.62 -1.57 -13.12
CA GLN A 23 7.42 -1.73 -12.30
C GLN A 23 7.21 -3.19 -11.88
N GLU A 24 7.43 -4.15 -12.79
CA GLU A 24 7.32 -5.58 -12.49
C GLU A 24 8.37 -5.98 -11.42
N ARG A 25 9.64 -5.60 -11.62
CA ARG A 25 10.71 -5.86 -10.64
C ARG A 25 10.44 -5.20 -9.29
N ASN A 26 9.93 -3.97 -9.29
CA ASN A 26 9.54 -3.30 -8.05
C ASN A 26 8.38 -4.04 -7.38
N ARG A 27 7.38 -4.50 -8.13
CA ARG A 27 6.23 -5.24 -7.59
C ARG A 27 6.66 -6.53 -6.91
N GLU A 28 7.57 -7.29 -7.53
CA GLU A 28 8.15 -8.49 -6.95
C GLU A 28 8.97 -8.17 -5.70
N ALA A 29 9.80 -7.13 -5.74
CA ALA A 29 10.64 -6.74 -4.62
C ALA A 29 9.85 -6.27 -3.39
N ILE A 30 8.73 -5.57 -3.58
CA ILE A 30 7.90 -5.08 -2.46
C ILE A 30 6.90 -6.11 -1.93
N ALA A 31 6.68 -7.22 -2.62
CA ALA A 31 5.73 -8.26 -2.22
C ALA A 31 5.90 -8.73 -0.76
N PRO A 32 7.11 -9.07 -0.26
CA PRO A 32 7.29 -9.46 1.14
C PRO A 32 6.98 -8.34 2.12
N ALA A 33 7.31 -7.08 1.79
CA ALA A 33 7.01 -5.92 2.61
C ALA A 33 5.50 -5.67 2.71
N LEU A 34 4.77 -5.81 1.60
CA LEU A 34 3.31 -5.71 1.58
C LEU A 34 2.65 -6.83 2.39
N ALA A 35 3.11 -8.08 2.24
CA ALA A 35 2.60 -9.21 3.01
C ALA A 35 2.76 -8.96 4.52
N HIS A 36 3.90 -8.42 4.94
CA HIS A 36 4.09 -8.01 6.32
C HIS A 36 3.15 -6.88 6.74
N ALA A 37 3.03 -5.83 5.94
CA ALA A 37 2.15 -4.71 6.26
C ALA A 37 0.71 -5.17 6.47
N TYR A 38 0.19 -6.06 5.62
CA TYR A 38 -1.14 -6.64 5.80
C TYR A 38 -1.27 -7.47 7.07
N GLY A 39 -0.22 -8.20 7.45
CA GLY A 39 -0.17 -8.92 8.72
C GLY A 39 -0.30 -7.99 9.91
N GLU A 40 0.50 -6.93 9.96
CA GLU A 40 0.46 -5.93 11.05
C GLU A 40 -0.90 -5.23 11.13
N ILE A 41 -1.43 -4.79 9.98
CA ILE A 41 -2.75 -4.15 9.91
C ILE A 41 -3.84 -5.09 10.42
N ARG A 42 -3.84 -6.36 9.97
CA ARG A 42 -4.86 -7.34 10.40
C ARG A 42 -4.77 -7.61 11.89
N THR A 43 -3.55 -7.78 12.43
CA THR A 43 -3.33 -8.00 13.87
C THR A 43 -3.81 -6.80 14.68
N ALA A 44 -3.47 -5.58 14.25
CA ALA A 44 -3.89 -4.36 14.91
C ALA A 44 -5.41 -4.13 14.81
N ALA A 45 -6.02 -4.40 13.66
CA ALA A 45 -7.46 -4.27 13.45
C ALA A 45 -8.28 -5.33 14.19
N GLY A 46 -7.71 -6.52 14.42
CA GLY A 46 -8.33 -7.61 15.19
C GLY A 46 -8.14 -7.49 16.70
N SER A 47 -7.33 -6.53 17.16
CA SER A 47 -7.13 -6.29 18.59
C SER A 47 -8.34 -5.54 19.17
N GLU A 48 -8.77 -5.90 20.38
CA GLU A 48 -9.95 -5.31 21.07
C GLU A 48 -9.82 -3.80 21.34
N SER A 49 -8.63 -3.24 21.13
CA SER A 49 -8.21 -1.88 21.50
C SER A 49 -8.80 -0.75 20.65
N GLY A 50 -9.65 -1.02 19.66
CA GLY A 50 -10.25 0.03 18.82
C GLY A 50 -9.22 0.86 18.03
N LEU A 51 -8.00 0.35 17.88
CA LEU A 51 -6.94 1.00 17.12
C LEU A 51 -7.36 1.11 15.65
N THR A 52 -7.16 2.30 15.11
CA THR A 52 -7.46 2.64 13.70
C THR A 52 -6.20 2.98 12.92
N ALA A 53 -5.03 2.78 13.52
CA ALA A 53 -3.74 2.94 12.88
C ALA A 53 -2.68 2.02 13.50
N VAL A 54 -1.65 1.70 12.72
CA VAL A 54 -0.47 0.96 13.15
C VAL A 54 0.78 1.53 12.51
N ASP A 55 1.87 1.58 13.26
CA ASP A 55 3.19 1.93 12.73
C ASP A 55 3.90 0.66 12.23
N ILE A 56 4.28 0.66 10.96
CA ILE A 56 4.91 -0.48 10.28
C ILE A 56 6.33 -0.13 9.92
N VAL A 57 7.28 -0.95 10.36
CA VAL A 57 8.72 -0.75 10.13
C VAL A 57 9.18 -1.61 8.96
N PHE A 58 9.61 -0.97 7.88
CA PHE A 58 10.09 -1.62 6.66
C PHE A 58 11.60 -1.81 6.59
N ARG A 59 12.37 -1.34 7.59
CA ARG A 59 13.84 -1.37 7.58
C ARG A 59 14.43 -2.75 7.28
N ARG A 60 13.78 -3.83 7.73
CA ARG A 60 14.25 -5.22 7.54
C ARG A 60 14.16 -5.74 6.10
N PHE A 61 13.56 -4.98 5.18
CA PHE A 61 13.40 -5.36 3.78
C PHE A 61 14.35 -4.61 2.85
N ASP A 62 15.22 -3.75 3.37
CA ASP A 62 16.23 -2.98 2.61
C ASP A 62 15.67 -2.32 1.34
N LEU A 63 14.46 -1.74 1.47
CA LEU A 63 13.74 -1.15 0.34
C LEU A 63 14.40 0.17 -0.10
N THR A 64 14.49 0.37 -1.41
CA THR A 64 14.88 1.67 -1.97
C THR A 64 13.76 2.72 -1.77
N PRO A 65 14.05 4.02 -1.88
CA PRO A 65 13.03 5.07 -1.78
C PRO A 65 11.88 4.89 -2.78
N ASP A 66 12.16 4.48 -4.02
CA ASP A 66 11.13 4.18 -5.02
C ASP A 66 10.25 2.99 -4.62
N GLN A 67 10.85 1.96 -4.01
CA GLN A 67 10.10 0.81 -3.52
C GLN A 67 9.22 1.17 -2.31
N LEU A 68 9.71 2.01 -1.40
CA LEU A 68 8.92 2.56 -0.28
C LEU A 68 7.73 3.39 -0.79
N LEU A 69 7.95 4.23 -1.81
CA LEU A 69 6.87 4.97 -2.48
C LEU A 69 5.87 4.02 -3.15
N SER A 70 6.34 2.94 -3.78
CA SER A 70 5.46 1.91 -4.35
C SER A 70 4.61 1.22 -3.28
N VAL A 71 5.18 0.87 -2.13
CA VAL A 71 4.42 0.31 -0.98
C VAL A 71 3.35 1.29 -0.52
N SER A 72 3.72 2.56 -0.33
CA SER A 72 2.76 3.61 0.07
C SER A 72 1.62 3.74 -0.95
N ARG A 73 1.91 3.79 -2.25
CA ARG A 73 0.88 3.88 -3.30
C ARG A 73 -0.05 2.68 -3.31
N VAL A 74 0.48 1.47 -3.15
CA VAL A 74 -0.34 0.24 -3.13
C VAL A 74 -1.30 0.25 -1.94
N LEU A 75 -0.80 0.56 -0.74
CA LEU A 75 -1.63 0.65 0.46
C LEU A 75 -2.67 1.76 0.35
N SER A 76 -2.30 2.95 -0.15
CA SER A 76 -3.26 4.04 -0.39
C SER A 76 -4.31 3.70 -1.45
N GLY A 77 -3.93 2.98 -2.51
CA GLY A 77 -4.87 2.49 -3.52
C GLY A 77 -5.90 1.50 -2.98
N GLN A 78 -5.64 0.91 -1.82
CA GLN A 78 -6.55 -0.01 -1.12
C GLN A 78 -7.40 0.69 -0.05
N GLY A 79 -7.34 2.01 0.04
CA GLY A 79 -8.13 2.81 0.97
C GLY A 79 -7.47 3.05 2.33
N TYR A 80 -6.24 2.60 2.54
CA TYR A 80 -5.48 2.93 3.75
C TYR A 80 -4.92 4.36 3.67
N ARG A 81 -4.93 5.07 4.79
CA ARG A 81 -4.20 6.34 4.91
C ARG A 81 -2.77 6.03 5.34
N VAL A 82 -1.80 6.29 4.47
CA VAL A 82 -0.38 6.05 4.74
C VAL A 82 0.30 7.38 5.01
N GLN A 83 1.02 7.48 6.12
CA GLN A 83 1.84 8.64 6.46
C GLN A 83 3.27 8.18 6.77
N PRO A 84 4.29 8.68 6.03
CA PRO A 84 5.68 8.39 6.37
C PRO A 84 6.10 9.14 7.63
N HIS A 85 6.91 8.50 8.46
CA HIS A 85 7.42 9.13 9.67
C HIS A 85 8.51 10.16 9.33
N ALA A 86 8.40 11.37 9.86
CA ALA A 86 9.31 12.48 9.51
C ALA A 86 10.79 12.20 9.84
N SER A 87 11.04 11.44 10.91
CA SER A 87 12.39 11.07 11.37
C SER A 87 12.85 9.68 10.93
N ALA A 88 11.99 8.89 10.28
CA ALA A 88 12.29 7.52 9.89
C ALA A 88 11.52 7.14 8.62
N PRO A 89 12.08 7.39 7.42
CA PRO A 89 11.38 7.17 6.16
C PRO A 89 11.04 5.69 5.90
N GLU A 90 11.68 4.76 6.61
CA GLU A 90 11.33 3.33 6.58
C GLU A 90 10.14 2.96 7.47
N VAL A 91 9.55 3.90 8.20
CA VAL A 91 8.42 3.68 9.10
C VAL A 91 7.20 4.39 8.57
N PHE A 92 6.12 3.64 8.33
CA PHE A 92 4.84 4.21 7.91
C PHE A 92 3.78 4.00 8.97
N THR A 93 3.09 5.09 9.32
CA THR A 93 1.82 5.03 10.03
C THR A 93 0.73 4.71 9.02
N VAL A 94 0.09 3.56 9.16
CA VAL A 94 -0.99 3.10 8.29
C VAL A 94 -2.29 3.12 9.06
N GLY A 95 -3.18 4.05 8.68
CA GLY A 95 -4.52 4.21 9.25
C GLY A 95 -5.61 3.60 8.37
N TRP A 96 -6.69 3.13 9.01
CA TRP A 96 -7.92 2.68 8.38
C TRP A 96 -9.13 3.30 9.12
N GLN A 97 -10.22 3.52 8.40
CA GLN A 97 -11.48 3.86 9.05
C GLN A 97 -12.12 2.56 9.55
N GLN A 98 -12.56 2.52 10.81
CA GLN A 98 -13.55 1.52 11.20
C GLN A 98 -14.75 1.72 10.28
N ALA A 99 -15.15 0.69 9.54
CA ALA A 99 -16.47 0.67 8.95
C ALA A 99 -17.43 0.91 10.11
N ALA A 100 -18.12 2.06 10.11
CA ALA A 100 -19.09 2.37 11.13
C ALA A 100 -20.10 1.22 11.14
N VAL A 101 -19.97 0.31 12.11
CA VAL A 101 -20.95 -0.74 12.31
C VAL A 101 -22.20 -0.01 12.74
N MET A 102 -23.09 0.28 11.78
CA MET A 102 -24.48 0.58 12.12
C MET A 102 -24.98 -0.64 12.88
N ARG A 103 -24.96 -0.58 14.20
CA ARG A 103 -25.85 -1.38 15.06
C ARG A 103 -27.27 -0.85 14.81
N GLY A 104 -27.79 -1.14 13.63
CA GLY A 104 -29.15 -0.83 13.19
C GLY A 104 -30.05 -2.02 13.47
N SER A 105 -30.65 -2.03 14.67
CA SER A 105 -32.00 -2.53 14.96
C SER A 105 -32.36 -3.97 14.56
N LEU A 106 -32.04 -4.91 15.44
CA LEU A 106 -32.93 -6.06 15.71
C LEU A 106 -34.19 -5.53 16.43
N GLY A 107 -35.06 -4.85 15.69
CA GLY A 107 -36.43 -4.59 16.11
C GLY A 107 -37.30 -5.76 15.66
N VAL A 108 -37.31 -6.85 16.44
CA VAL A 108 -38.30 -7.92 16.27
C VAL A 108 -39.67 -7.30 16.57
N ALA A 109 -40.41 -6.94 15.52
CA ALA A 109 -41.82 -6.62 15.63
C ALA A 109 -42.59 -7.92 15.90
N LEU A 110 -42.63 -8.34 17.16
CA LEU A 110 -43.59 -9.31 17.66
C LEU A 110 -44.77 -8.51 18.20
N LEU A 111 -45.59 -7.96 17.29
CA LEU A 111 -46.93 -7.52 17.66
C LEU A 111 -47.81 -8.76 17.74
N ARG A 112 -48.11 -9.15 18.98
CA ARG A 112 -49.34 -9.85 19.32
C ARG A 112 -50.48 -8.84 19.19
N GLU A 113 -51.55 -9.21 18.49
CA GLU A 113 -52.95 -9.16 18.93
C GLU A 113 -53.84 -9.87 17.90
#